data_AF-A0A4Q5KB81-F1
#
_entry.id   AF-A0A4Q5KB81-F1
#
_cell.length_a   1.000
_cell.length_b   1.000
_cell.length_c   1.000
_cell.angle_alpha   90.00
_cell.angle_beta   90.00
_cell.angle_gamma   90.00
#
_symmetry.space_group_name_H-M   'P 1'
#
loop_
_entity.id
_entity.type
_entity.pdbx_description
1 polymer ?
#
loop_
_entity_poly.entity_id
_entity_poly.type
_entity_poly.pdbx_seq_one_letter_code
_entity_poly.pdbx_strand_id
1 'polypeptide(L)'
;MYFTVKELAGAAGMPKLERNVRIALKDVSDSDKRKREGSRAFEYHIDCLPEATRLFLIQRDAKNTADAIEVDAPTKANKSEQVSSDELWFDFDCSSTTKKDRAKKRLEVCLFVKGLVENNNTKMKAAMRDAAEVFGHSYGAVHRWFYIAPGLQSKRIPVEDWLAALVDKQGLASTRFAEFTPEAWAFYKSDFLRAEKPTHSECYRRLTQAAARNGWTVPCIVTVKTWINKHIPHEAITLCRGGRFAAKQTLIPAQRRTREGLHAMQIVSGDGHTFRLRVHLEEGGKPIRPTVWAFQDVYSSMIVGYSIDISENTEMLGIALYNMVSHHGIPDMFVLDRASASLGEAMTGRMS
;
A
#
# COMPACT_ATOMS: atom_id res chain seq x y z
N MET A 1 -27.21 16.04 -27.37
CA MET A 1 -26.23 14.95 -27.63
C MET A 1 -26.66 14.17 -28.88
N TYR A 2 -25.74 13.72 -29.74
CA TYR A 2 -26.07 13.07 -31.01
C TYR A 2 -25.46 11.68 -31.10
N PHE A 3 -26.22 10.70 -31.63
CA PHE A 3 -25.80 9.30 -31.72
C PHE A 3 -25.98 8.73 -33.12
N THR A 4 -25.05 7.86 -33.52
CA THR A 4 -25.12 7.13 -34.78
C THR A 4 -26.00 5.88 -34.66
N VAL A 5 -26.55 5.42 -35.79
CA VAL A 5 -27.31 4.15 -35.88
C VAL A 5 -26.53 2.96 -35.29
N LYS A 6 -25.21 2.94 -35.46
CA LYS A 6 -24.34 1.88 -34.94
C LYS A 6 -24.28 1.89 -33.42
N GLU A 7 -24.26 3.06 -32.79
CA GLU A 7 -24.23 3.20 -31.32
C GLU A 7 -25.60 2.91 -30.69
N LEU A 8 -26.69 3.08 -31.45
CA LEU A 8 -28.06 2.81 -31.03
C LEU A 8 -28.47 1.34 -31.21
N ALA A 9 -27.80 0.60 -32.09
CA ALA A 9 -28.10 -0.80 -32.36
C ALA A 9 -27.88 -1.66 -31.09
N GLY A 10 -28.96 -2.31 -30.64
CA GLY A 10 -28.93 -3.13 -29.42
C GLY A 10 -29.01 -2.36 -28.10
N ALA A 11 -29.18 -1.03 -28.13
CA ALA A 11 -29.50 -0.25 -26.93
C ALA A 11 -30.90 -0.62 -26.38
N ALA A 12 -31.15 -0.35 -25.10
CA ALA A 12 -32.46 -0.64 -24.49
C ALA A 12 -33.60 0.05 -25.26
N GLY A 13 -34.62 -0.72 -25.67
CA GLY A 13 -35.73 -0.22 -26.49
C GLY A 13 -35.43 -0.09 -28.00
N MET A 14 -34.21 -0.41 -28.45
CA MET A 14 -33.82 -0.33 -29.86
C MET A 14 -33.61 -1.72 -30.50
N PRO A 15 -33.89 -1.87 -31.81
CA PRO A 15 -33.57 -3.10 -32.53
C PRO A 15 -32.06 -3.43 -32.52
N LYS A 16 -31.72 -4.74 -32.53
CA LYS A 16 -30.32 -5.21 -32.57
C LYS A 16 -29.61 -4.94 -33.91
N LEU A 17 -30.36 -4.89 -35.01
CA LEU A 17 -29.80 -4.70 -36.35
C LEU A 17 -29.92 -3.22 -36.78
N GLU A 18 -28.83 -2.65 -37.29
CA GLU A 18 -28.78 -1.26 -37.77
C GLU A 18 -29.89 -0.91 -38.78
N ARG A 19 -30.22 -1.85 -39.67
CA ARG A 19 -31.29 -1.64 -40.67
C ARG A 19 -32.65 -1.38 -40.01
N ASN A 20 -32.94 -2.06 -38.91
CA ASN A 20 -34.22 -1.93 -38.20
C ASN A 20 -34.24 -0.65 -37.36
N VAL A 21 -33.08 -0.23 -36.84
CA VAL A 21 -32.92 1.07 -36.18
C VAL A 21 -33.20 2.23 -37.16
N ARG A 22 -32.67 2.16 -38.40
CA ARG A 22 -32.97 3.15 -39.44
C ARG A 22 -34.45 3.22 -39.79
N ILE A 23 -35.14 2.08 -39.79
CA ILE A 23 -36.60 2.02 -40.02
C ILE A 23 -37.34 2.69 -38.86
N ALA A 24 -36.96 2.40 -37.61
CA ALA A 24 -37.60 2.99 -36.43
C ALA A 24 -37.41 4.52 -36.34
N LEU A 25 -36.30 5.04 -36.88
CA LEU A 25 -35.98 6.47 -36.89
C LEU A 25 -36.25 7.15 -38.23
N LYS A 26 -37.04 6.52 -39.11
CA LYS A 26 -37.30 7.03 -40.46
C LYS A 26 -38.10 8.33 -40.45
N ASP A 27 -39.06 8.44 -39.52
CA ASP A 27 -40.04 9.53 -39.47
C ASP A 27 -39.65 10.65 -38.49
N VAL A 28 -38.38 10.68 -38.07
CA VAL A 28 -37.85 11.72 -37.19
C VAL A 28 -37.69 13.04 -37.95
N SER A 29 -38.07 14.14 -37.29
CA SER A 29 -37.96 15.51 -37.80
C SER A 29 -36.56 15.84 -38.33
N ASP A 30 -36.50 16.64 -39.39
CA ASP A 30 -35.24 17.13 -39.95
C ASP A 30 -34.44 17.99 -38.95
N SER A 31 -35.09 18.57 -37.94
CA SER A 31 -34.43 19.28 -36.83
C SER A 31 -33.60 18.38 -35.92
N ASP A 32 -33.99 17.10 -35.82
CA ASP A 32 -33.46 16.18 -34.81
C ASP A 32 -32.48 15.18 -35.42
N LYS A 33 -32.21 15.29 -36.73
CA LYS A 33 -31.19 14.51 -37.44
C LYS A 33 -30.21 15.43 -38.14
N ARG A 34 -28.93 15.10 -38.06
CA ARG A 34 -27.88 15.82 -38.78
C ARG A 34 -26.98 14.87 -39.53
N LYS A 35 -26.39 15.32 -40.64
CA LYS A 35 -25.37 14.55 -41.36
C LYS A 35 -24.05 14.67 -40.61
N ARG A 36 -23.39 13.54 -40.34
CA ARG A 36 -22.08 13.53 -39.68
C ARG A 36 -21.01 14.08 -40.61
N GLU A 37 -20.19 14.99 -40.10
CA GLU A 37 -19.07 15.56 -40.84
C GLU A 37 -18.08 14.46 -41.26
N GLY A 38 -17.65 14.49 -42.53
CA GLY A 38 -16.72 13.48 -43.08
C GLY A 38 -17.29 12.09 -43.36
N SER A 39 -18.60 11.84 -43.20
CA SER A 39 -19.19 10.53 -43.53
C SER A 39 -20.57 10.63 -44.19
N ARG A 40 -21.05 9.51 -44.74
CA ARG A 40 -22.44 9.39 -45.26
C ARG A 40 -23.46 9.05 -44.15
N ALA A 41 -23.05 8.94 -42.89
CA ALA A 41 -23.92 8.57 -41.78
C ALA A 41 -24.73 9.77 -41.25
N PHE A 42 -25.95 9.50 -40.77
CA PHE A 42 -26.75 10.44 -40.00
C PHE A 42 -26.57 10.18 -38.50
N GLU A 43 -26.56 11.27 -37.73
CA GLU A 43 -26.64 11.25 -36.27
C GLU A 43 -28.00 11.80 -35.83
N TYR A 44 -28.56 11.20 -34.79
CA TYR A 44 -29.87 11.53 -34.25
C TYR A 44 -29.72 12.15 -32.87
N HIS A 45 -30.47 13.23 -32.61
CA HIS A 45 -30.47 13.89 -31.32
C HIS A 45 -31.09 12.98 -30.25
N ILE A 46 -30.58 13.06 -29.02
CA ILE A 46 -31.08 12.22 -27.92
C ILE A 46 -32.58 12.39 -27.67
N ASP A 47 -33.15 13.58 -27.90
CA ASP A 47 -34.56 13.88 -27.63
C ASP A 47 -35.54 13.10 -28.51
N CYS A 48 -35.15 12.73 -29.72
CA CYS A 48 -36.01 11.98 -30.65
C CYS A 48 -36.01 10.47 -30.40
N LEU A 49 -35.26 9.99 -29.40
CA LEU A 49 -35.15 8.57 -29.07
C LEU A 49 -36.18 8.16 -28.01
N PRO A 50 -36.61 6.87 -28.00
CA PRO A 50 -37.48 6.35 -26.94
C PRO A 50 -36.88 6.55 -25.55
N GLU A 51 -37.73 6.77 -24.54
CA GLU A 51 -37.30 7.07 -23.18
C GLU A 51 -36.32 6.04 -22.60
N ALA A 52 -36.63 4.74 -22.77
CA ALA A 52 -35.75 3.64 -22.35
C ALA A 52 -34.35 3.73 -22.99
N THR A 53 -34.27 4.18 -24.24
CA THR A 53 -33.01 4.35 -24.97
C THR A 53 -32.23 5.55 -24.47
N ARG A 54 -32.91 6.67 -24.20
CA ARG A 54 -32.28 7.88 -23.63
C ARG A 54 -31.65 7.57 -22.28
N LEU A 55 -32.39 6.90 -21.38
CA LEU A 55 -31.89 6.51 -20.07
C LEU A 55 -30.64 5.62 -20.17
N PHE A 56 -30.67 4.62 -21.05
CA PHE A 56 -29.53 3.73 -21.29
C PHE A 56 -28.29 4.48 -21.79
N LEU A 57 -28.46 5.42 -22.72
CA LEU A 57 -27.33 6.19 -23.27
C LEU A 57 -26.74 7.16 -22.25
N ILE A 58 -27.57 7.86 -21.48
CA ILE A 58 -27.11 8.76 -20.41
C ILE A 58 -26.38 7.96 -19.33
N GLN A 59 -26.87 6.76 -18.99
CA GLN A 59 -26.19 5.87 -18.04
C GLN A 59 -24.82 5.44 -18.55
N ARG A 60 -24.74 5.03 -19.82
CA ARG A 60 -23.48 4.64 -20.45
C ARG A 60 -22.48 5.80 -20.48
N ASP A 61 -22.93 7.00 -20.81
CA ASP A 61 -22.06 8.17 -20.91
C ASP A 61 -21.62 8.67 -19.52
N ALA A 62 -22.49 8.62 -18.51
CA ALA A 62 -22.13 8.90 -17.13
C ALA A 62 -21.05 7.95 -16.62
N LYS A 63 -21.19 6.65 -16.92
CA LYS A 63 -20.17 5.63 -16.61
C LYS A 63 -18.85 5.90 -17.32
N ASN A 64 -18.89 6.10 -18.63
CA ASN A 64 -17.70 6.38 -19.43
C ASN A 64 -16.98 7.65 -18.96
N THR A 65 -17.73 8.70 -18.59
CA THR A 65 -17.16 9.96 -18.07
C THR A 65 -16.54 9.74 -16.69
N ALA A 66 -17.20 9.00 -15.81
CA ALA A 66 -16.63 8.65 -14.51
C ALA A 66 -15.37 7.77 -14.66
N ASP A 67 -15.33 6.89 -15.66
CA ASP A 67 -14.18 6.04 -15.97
C ASP A 67 -13.03 6.80 -16.65
N ALA A 68 -13.33 7.77 -17.52
CA ALA A 68 -12.37 8.56 -18.27
C ALA A 68 -11.74 9.72 -17.47
N ILE A 69 -12.26 10.04 -16.28
CA ILE A 69 -11.55 10.88 -15.31
C ILE A 69 -10.37 10.04 -14.78
N GLU A 70 -9.31 9.98 -15.60
CA GLU A 70 -7.99 9.53 -15.19
C GLU A 70 -7.31 10.64 -14.37
N VAL A 71 -6.48 10.19 -13.44
CA VAL A 71 -5.85 11.01 -12.41
C VAL A 71 -4.76 11.88 -13.05
N ASP A 72 -5.12 13.00 -13.65
CA ASP A 72 -4.16 14.06 -13.95
C ASP A 72 -4.66 15.38 -13.37
N ALA A 73 -3.84 15.93 -12.47
CA ALA A 73 -4.19 17.07 -11.64
C ALA A 73 -4.38 18.33 -12.52
N PRO A 74 -5.51 19.04 -12.45
CA PRO A 74 -5.66 20.27 -13.20
C PRO A 74 -4.80 21.37 -12.57
N THR A 75 -3.74 21.76 -13.28
CA THR A 75 -3.07 23.04 -13.05
C THR A 75 -3.96 24.15 -13.59
N LYS A 76 -4.70 24.86 -12.72
CA LYS A 76 -5.02 26.29 -12.87
C LYS A 76 -5.73 26.86 -11.65
N ALA A 77 -5.05 27.81 -11.02
CA ALA A 77 -5.55 28.62 -9.94
C ALA A 77 -6.64 29.58 -10.43
N ASN A 78 -7.81 29.55 -9.77
CA ASN A 78 -8.70 30.70 -9.68
C ASN A 78 -9.21 30.79 -8.23
N LYS A 79 -8.81 31.86 -7.55
CA LYS A 79 -9.21 32.16 -6.17
C LYS A 79 -10.66 32.66 -6.17
N SER A 80 -11.55 31.84 -5.63
CA SER A 80 -12.77 32.32 -4.98
C SER A 80 -12.87 31.63 -3.62
N GLU A 81 -13.59 32.22 -2.66
CA GLU A 81 -13.79 31.72 -1.29
C GLU A 81 -14.66 30.42 -1.22
N GLN A 82 -14.66 29.64 -2.30
CA GLN A 82 -15.19 28.29 -2.39
C GLN A 82 -14.17 27.29 -1.81
N VAL A 83 -14.63 26.10 -1.39
CA VAL A 83 -13.73 25.01 -0.94
C VAL A 83 -12.63 24.86 -1.98
N SER A 84 -11.38 25.12 -1.59
CA SER A 84 -10.27 25.17 -2.55
C SER A 84 -10.20 23.82 -3.27
N SER A 85 -10.25 23.82 -4.60
CA SER A 85 -10.12 22.60 -5.42
C SER A 85 -8.92 21.76 -4.95
N ASP A 86 -7.80 22.42 -4.65
CA ASP A 86 -6.59 21.79 -4.11
C ASP A 86 -6.83 21.02 -2.80
N GLU A 87 -7.68 21.52 -1.91
CA GLU A 87 -7.99 20.85 -0.64
C GLU A 87 -8.85 19.60 -0.85
N LEU A 88 -9.81 19.66 -1.79
CA LEU A 88 -10.62 18.50 -2.17
C LEU A 88 -9.76 17.40 -2.79
N TRP A 89 -8.88 17.77 -3.71
CA TRP A 89 -7.99 16.82 -4.38
C TRP A 89 -6.94 16.26 -3.43
N PHE A 90 -6.41 17.07 -2.51
CA PHE A 90 -5.53 16.57 -1.45
C PHE A 90 -6.21 15.52 -0.55
N ASP A 91 -7.46 15.78 -0.13
CA ASP A 91 -8.28 14.82 0.62
C ASP A 91 -8.51 13.52 -0.19
N PHE A 92 -8.77 13.65 -1.49
CA PHE A 92 -8.93 12.52 -2.39
C PHE A 92 -7.64 11.70 -2.47
N ASP A 93 -6.50 12.33 -2.71
CA ASP A 93 -5.20 11.66 -2.87
C ASP A 93 -4.78 10.90 -1.62
N CYS A 94 -4.99 11.51 -0.44
CA CYS A 94 -4.70 10.89 0.85
C CYS A 94 -5.69 9.78 1.25
N SER A 95 -6.76 9.58 0.49
CA SER A 95 -7.77 8.56 0.78
C SER A 95 -7.36 7.17 0.32
N SER A 96 -7.83 6.14 1.04
CA SER A 96 -7.63 4.74 0.64
C SER A 96 -8.32 4.42 -0.69
N THR A 97 -7.82 3.40 -1.40
CA THR A 97 -8.39 2.91 -2.66
C THR A 97 -9.89 2.62 -2.53
N THR A 98 -10.32 1.98 -1.45
CA THR A 98 -11.74 1.69 -1.17
C THR A 98 -12.61 2.95 -1.03
N LYS A 99 -12.04 4.08 -0.58
CA LYS A 99 -12.76 5.36 -0.54
C LYS A 99 -12.81 6.00 -1.92
N LYS A 100 -11.71 5.96 -2.68
CA LYS A 100 -11.64 6.44 -4.08
C LYS A 100 -12.66 5.70 -4.96
N ASP A 101 -12.73 4.37 -4.87
CA ASP A 101 -13.69 3.54 -5.60
C ASP A 101 -15.15 3.89 -5.27
N ARG A 102 -15.44 4.13 -3.98
CA ARG A 102 -16.78 4.56 -3.54
C ARG A 102 -17.11 5.96 -4.05
N ALA A 103 -16.16 6.89 -4.07
CA ALA A 103 -16.35 8.22 -4.65
C ALA A 103 -16.65 8.15 -6.15
N LYS A 104 -15.93 7.29 -6.89
CA LYS A 104 -16.16 7.03 -8.31
C LYS A 104 -17.58 6.52 -8.60
N LYS A 105 -18.06 5.55 -7.80
CA LYS A 105 -19.45 5.08 -7.90
C LYS A 105 -20.48 6.19 -7.64
N ARG A 106 -20.23 7.05 -6.65
CA ARG A 106 -21.11 8.20 -6.37
C ARG A 106 -21.09 9.22 -7.51
N LEU A 107 -19.93 9.42 -8.13
CA LEU A 107 -19.76 10.33 -9.26
C LEU A 107 -20.59 9.88 -10.46
N GLU A 108 -20.57 8.59 -10.79
CA GLU A 108 -21.39 8.00 -11.86
C GLU A 108 -22.88 8.36 -11.68
N VAL A 109 -23.40 8.22 -10.45
CA VAL A 109 -24.79 8.60 -10.11
C VAL A 109 -25.03 10.10 -10.32
N CYS A 110 -24.10 10.96 -9.86
CA CYS A 110 -24.26 12.40 -9.96
C CYS A 110 -24.18 12.90 -11.42
N LEU A 111 -23.30 12.32 -12.23
CA LEU A 111 -23.21 12.58 -13.66
C LEU A 111 -24.46 12.10 -14.40
N PHE A 112 -25.04 10.98 -14.00
CA PHE A 112 -26.31 10.53 -14.55
C PHE A 112 -27.44 11.52 -14.25
N VAL A 113 -27.56 12.02 -13.01
CA VAL A 113 -28.53 13.08 -12.65
C VAL A 113 -28.32 14.33 -13.51
N LYS A 114 -27.06 14.79 -13.66
CA LYS A 114 -26.73 15.94 -14.50
C LYS A 114 -27.19 15.71 -15.95
N GLY A 115 -26.90 14.53 -16.50
CA GLY A 115 -27.31 14.15 -17.85
C GLY A 115 -28.83 14.11 -18.04
N LEU A 116 -29.61 13.64 -17.06
CA LEU A 116 -31.08 13.67 -17.13
C LEU A 116 -31.65 15.09 -17.13
N VAL A 117 -31.06 15.98 -16.32
CA VAL A 117 -31.51 17.38 -16.25
C VAL A 117 -31.17 18.13 -17.54
N GLU A 118 -29.96 17.93 -18.07
CA GLU A 118 -29.47 18.67 -19.24
C GLU A 118 -30.00 18.11 -20.57
N ASN A 119 -30.10 16.78 -20.71
CA ASN A 119 -30.42 16.13 -21.98
C ASN A 119 -31.85 15.63 -22.10
N ASN A 120 -32.59 15.50 -20.99
CA ASN A 120 -33.97 15.00 -21.00
C ASN A 120 -34.95 16.00 -20.36
N ASN A 121 -34.50 17.24 -20.15
CA ASN A 121 -35.21 18.36 -19.52
C ASN A 121 -35.98 17.96 -18.24
N THR A 122 -35.45 16.96 -17.52
CA THR A 122 -36.13 16.38 -16.37
C THR A 122 -35.88 17.27 -15.15
N LYS A 123 -36.93 17.55 -14.37
CA LYS A 123 -36.77 18.34 -13.14
C LYS A 123 -35.80 17.65 -12.20
N MET A 124 -34.88 18.40 -11.58
CA MET A 124 -33.83 17.89 -10.68
C MET A 124 -34.33 16.84 -9.67
N LYS A 125 -35.48 17.08 -9.04
CA LYS A 125 -36.08 16.16 -8.07
C LYS A 125 -36.49 14.81 -8.67
N ALA A 126 -37.00 14.80 -9.89
CA ALA A 126 -37.35 13.57 -10.60
C ALA A 126 -36.07 12.84 -11.04
N ALA A 127 -35.11 13.56 -11.65
CA ALA A 127 -33.83 13.00 -12.06
C ALA A 127 -33.07 12.32 -10.91
N MET A 128 -33.11 12.89 -9.70
CA MET A 128 -32.52 12.27 -8.50
C MET A 128 -33.24 10.99 -8.05
N ARG A 129 -34.56 10.87 -8.25
CA ARG A 129 -35.29 9.64 -7.94
C ARG A 129 -34.96 8.54 -8.95
N ASP A 130 -34.96 8.89 -10.23
CA ASP A 130 -34.66 7.95 -11.30
C ASP A 130 -33.23 7.42 -11.16
N ALA A 131 -32.26 8.30 -10.86
CA ALA A 131 -30.89 7.90 -10.56
C ALA A 131 -30.79 7.00 -9.31
N ALA A 132 -31.57 7.30 -8.27
CA ALA A 132 -31.59 6.48 -7.07
C ALA A 132 -32.09 5.05 -7.37
N GLU A 133 -33.15 4.92 -8.18
CA GLU A 133 -33.70 3.64 -8.60
C GLU A 133 -32.73 2.84 -9.48
N VAL A 134 -32.17 3.46 -10.51
CA VAL A 134 -31.25 2.81 -11.47
C VAL A 134 -29.98 2.28 -10.80
N PHE A 135 -29.42 3.03 -9.86
CA PHE A 135 -28.15 2.67 -9.20
C PHE A 135 -28.33 2.01 -7.83
N GLY A 136 -29.56 1.75 -7.38
CA GLY A 136 -29.84 1.09 -6.10
C GLY A 136 -29.49 1.94 -4.87
N HIS A 137 -29.59 3.27 -4.98
CA HIS A 137 -29.42 4.21 -3.88
C HIS A 137 -30.78 4.72 -3.37
N SER A 138 -30.80 5.36 -2.19
CA SER A 138 -31.99 6.08 -1.74
C SER A 138 -31.99 7.50 -2.31
N TYR A 139 -33.18 8.04 -2.63
CA TYR A 139 -33.32 9.45 -3.02
C TYR A 139 -32.67 10.41 -2.01
N GLY A 140 -32.79 10.11 -0.70
CA GLY A 140 -32.19 10.90 0.36
C GLY A 140 -30.66 10.95 0.29
N ALA A 141 -30.00 9.86 -0.13
CA ALA A 141 -28.55 9.82 -0.30
C ALA A 141 -28.10 10.71 -1.47
N VAL A 142 -28.76 10.59 -2.63
CA VAL A 142 -28.45 11.41 -3.82
C VAL A 142 -28.72 12.89 -3.53
N HIS A 143 -29.88 13.20 -2.92
CA HIS A 143 -30.22 14.56 -2.50
C HIS A 143 -29.18 15.15 -1.53
N ARG A 144 -28.68 14.35 -0.58
CA ARG A 144 -27.63 14.76 0.36
C ARG A 144 -26.36 15.15 -0.38
N TRP A 145 -25.93 14.41 -1.40
CA TRP A 145 -24.70 14.73 -2.15
C TRP A 145 -24.79 16.10 -2.85
N PHE A 146 -25.92 16.38 -3.49
CA PHE A 146 -26.12 17.64 -4.21
C PHE A 146 -26.32 18.85 -3.30
N TYR A 147 -27.01 18.70 -2.16
CA TYR A 147 -27.44 19.87 -1.38
C TYR A 147 -26.85 19.99 0.04
N ILE A 148 -26.41 18.90 0.65
CA ILE A 148 -26.00 18.86 2.06
C ILE A 148 -24.50 18.63 2.20
N ALA A 149 -24.01 17.47 1.75
CA ALA A 149 -22.61 17.06 1.88
C ALA A 149 -22.24 16.08 0.74
N PRO A 150 -21.35 16.46 -0.19
CA PRO A 150 -20.53 17.68 -0.18
C PRO A 150 -21.29 18.98 -0.48
N GLY A 151 -22.47 18.89 -1.09
CA GLY A 151 -23.27 20.04 -1.50
C GLY A 151 -22.90 20.54 -2.89
N LEU A 152 -22.81 19.63 -3.88
CA LEU A 152 -22.36 19.92 -5.25
C LEU A 152 -23.05 21.16 -5.85
N GLN A 153 -24.38 21.26 -5.69
CA GLN A 153 -25.16 22.39 -6.19
C GLN A 153 -25.15 23.58 -5.22
N SER A 154 -25.36 23.34 -3.93
CA SER A 154 -25.44 24.41 -2.92
C SER A 154 -24.14 25.23 -2.84
N LYS A 155 -22.99 24.56 -2.95
CA LYS A 155 -21.66 25.20 -2.92
C LYS A 155 -21.09 25.53 -4.30
N ARG A 156 -21.84 25.20 -5.37
CA ARG A 156 -21.43 25.40 -6.77
C ARG A 156 -20.05 24.80 -7.06
N ILE A 157 -19.85 23.55 -6.64
CA ILE A 157 -18.60 22.83 -6.90
C ILE A 157 -18.56 22.51 -8.40
N PRO A 158 -17.47 22.83 -9.10
CA PRO A 158 -17.38 22.59 -10.52
C PRO A 158 -17.30 21.08 -10.80
N VAL A 159 -17.74 20.64 -11.98
CA VAL A 159 -17.95 19.20 -12.27
C VAL A 159 -16.64 18.42 -12.21
N GLU A 160 -15.54 19.05 -12.61
CA GLU A 160 -14.19 18.53 -12.48
C GLU A 160 -13.82 18.12 -11.04
N ASP A 161 -14.32 18.84 -10.04
CA ASP A 161 -14.01 18.58 -8.62
C ASP A 161 -15.01 17.63 -7.94
N TRP A 162 -16.04 17.15 -8.65
CA TRP A 162 -17.07 16.30 -8.05
C TRP A 162 -16.50 14.98 -7.54
N LEU A 163 -15.53 14.38 -8.25
CA LEU A 163 -14.89 13.14 -7.83
C LEU A 163 -14.26 13.30 -6.45
N ALA A 164 -13.46 14.36 -6.29
CA ALA A 164 -12.76 14.70 -5.07
C ALA A 164 -13.74 15.07 -3.94
N ALA A 165 -14.77 15.86 -4.26
CA ALA A 165 -15.79 16.28 -3.29
C ALA A 165 -16.63 15.12 -2.74
N LEU A 166 -16.87 14.08 -3.54
CA LEU A 166 -17.72 12.94 -3.17
C LEU A 166 -17.03 11.90 -2.27
N VAL A 167 -15.74 12.08 -1.98
CA VAL A 167 -14.99 11.26 -1.04
C VAL A 167 -15.59 11.34 0.36
N ASP A 168 -15.69 10.18 1.00
CA ASP A 168 -16.11 10.11 2.39
C ASP A 168 -15.04 10.71 3.32
N LYS A 169 -15.37 11.90 3.85
CA LYS A 169 -14.49 12.60 4.78
C LYS A 169 -14.38 11.94 6.15
N GLN A 170 -15.22 10.96 6.46
CA GLN A 170 -15.19 10.27 7.73
C GLN A 170 -13.89 9.46 7.87
N GLY A 171 -13.08 9.80 8.88
CA GLY A 171 -11.77 9.18 9.08
C GLY A 171 -10.73 9.54 8.02
N LEU A 172 -10.92 10.61 7.23
CA LEU A 172 -9.76 11.34 6.69
C LEU A 172 -8.89 11.76 7.86
N ALA A 173 -7.56 11.74 7.68
CA ALA A 173 -6.61 12.07 8.72
C ALA A 173 -6.88 13.50 9.21
N SER A 174 -7.72 13.63 10.23
CA SER A 174 -7.94 14.87 10.93
C SER A 174 -6.60 15.32 11.45
N THR A 175 -6.11 16.44 10.94
CA THR A 175 -4.97 17.19 11.50
C THR A 175 -5.26 17.65 12.93
N ARG A 176 -6.50 17.47 13.44
CA ARG A 176 -6.82 17.61 14.86
C ARG A 176 -6.22 16.44 15.63
N PHE A 177 -4.99 16.67 16.02
CA PHE A 177 -4.39 16.04 17.15
C PHE A 177 -5.18 16.37 18.41
N ALA A 178 -5.45 15.35 19.23
CA ALA A 178 -5.92 15.61 20.58
C ALA A 178 -4.85 16.41 21.34
N GLU A 179 -5.27 17.33 22.19
CA GLU A 179 -4.36 18.11 23.00
C GLU A 179 -3.44 17.18 23.80
N PHE A 180 -2.15 17.42 23.69
CA PHE A 180 -1.13 16.69 24.40
C PHE A 180 -0.13 17.69 24.94
N THR A 181 -0.18 17.91 26.25
CA THR A 181 0.73 18.83 26.94
C THR A 181 2.21 18.46 26.63
N PRO A 182 3.06 19.40 26.19
CA PRO A 182 4.44 19.11 25.79
C PRO A 182 5.27 18.40 26.88
N GLU A 183 5.07 18.77 28.14
CA GLU A 183 5.74 18.18 29.31
C GLU A 183 5.34 16.73 29.52
N ALA A 184 4.05 16.42 29.32
CA ALA A 184 3.52 15.07 29.40
C ALA A 184 4.07 14.19 28.26
N TRP A 185 4.21 14.77 27.07
CA TRP A 185 4.84 14.09 25.93
C TRP A 185 6.32 13.80 26.20
N ALA A 186 7.08 14.77 26.71
CA ALA A 186 8.48 14.59 27.08
C ALA A 186 8.65 13.49 28.15
N PHE A 187 7.80 13.50 29.18
CA PHE A 187 7.75 12.47 30.22
C PHE A 187 7.53 11.08 29.62
N TYR A 188 6.48 10.91 28.80
CA TYR A 188 6.18 9.63 28.17
C TYR A 188 7.30 9.15 27.23
N LYS A 189 7.83 10.06 26.40
CA LYS A 189 8.92 9.77 25.46
C LYS A 189 10.16 9.26 26.21
N SER A 190 10.51 9.89 27.32
CA SER A 190 11.66 9.46 28.14
C SER A 190 11.48 8.07 28.75
N ASP A 191 10.27 7.72 29.19
CA ASP A 191 9.98 6.40 29.78
C ASP A 191 9.91 5.32 28.69
N PHE A 192 9.27 5.62 27.56
CA PHE A 192 9.12 4.69 26.45
C PHE A 192 10.45 4.35 25.77
N LEU A 193 11.40 5.29 25.69
CA LEU A 193 12.69 5.06 25.03
C LEU A 193 13.74 4.38 25.93
N ARG A 194 13.37 3.92 27.13
CA ARG A 194 14.29 3.18 28.02
C ARG A 194 14.69 1.81 27.45
N ALA A 195 15.93 1.42 27.72
CA ALA A 195 16.49 0.12 27.33
C ALA A 195 15.76 -1.08 27.98
N GLU A 196 15.09 -0.87 29.12
CA GLU A 196 14.23 -1.88 29.78
C GLU A 196 13.03 -2.31 28.92
N LYS A 197 12.72 -1.56 27.86
CA LYS A 197 11.60 -1.82 26.95
C LYS A 197 10.23 -1.91 27.66
N PRO A 198 9.84 -0.93 28.51
CA PRO A 198 8.51 -0.94 29.10
C PRO A 198 7.43 -0.96 28.02
N THR A 199 6.29 -1.61 28.32
CA THR A 199 5.16 -1.70 27.40
C THR A 199 4.45 -0.35 27.29
N HIS A 200 3.74 -0.11 26.19
CA HIS A 200 2.94 1.11 26.04
C HIS A 200 1.92 1.28 27.18
N SER A 201 1.30 0.19 27.63
CA SER A 201 0.31 0.21 28.71
C SER A 201 0.92 0.66 30.04
N GLU A 202 2.13 0.18 30.34
CA GLU A 202 2.83 0.55 31.57
C GLU A 202 3.32 2.00 31.54
N CYS A 203 3.91 2.44 30.41
CA CYS A 203 4.28 3.85 30.22
C CYS A 203 3.05 4.77 30.33
N TYR A 204 1.92 4.34 29.76
CA TYR A 204 0.68 5.12 29.78
C TYR A 204 0.09 5.19 31.20
N ARG A 205 0.13 4.10 31.98
CA ARG A 205 -0.29 4.08 33.38
C ARG A 205 0.53 5.06 34.23
N ARG A 206 1.85 5.13 34.02
CA ARG A 206 2.73 6.09 34.72
C ARG A 206 2.45 7.52 34.26
N LEU A 207 2.22 7.72 32.96
CA LEU A 207 1.85 9.02 32.40
C LEU A 207 0.54 9.54 32.98
N THR A 208 -0.51 8.74 33.10
CA THR A 208 -1.79 9.19 33.66
C THR A 208 -1.68 9.53 35.15
N GLN A 209 -0.87 8.77 35.91
CA GLN A 209 -0.58 9.11 37.30
C GLN A 209 0.20 10.43 37.44
N ALA A 210 1.18 10.67 36.56
CA ALA A 210 1.93 11.93 36.53
C ALA A 210 1.06 13.10 36.07
N ALA A 211 0.18 12.87 35.09
CA ALA A 211 -0.76 13.86 34.58
C ALA A 211 -1.76 14.31 35.65
N ALA A 212 -2.27 13.38 36.46
CA ALA A 212 -3.17 13.70 37.58
C ALA A 212 -2.51 14.60 38.65
N ARG A 213 -1.19 14.49 38.83
CA ARG A 213 -0.43 15.31 39.80
C ARG A 213 -0.06 16.67 39.24
N ASN A 214 0.28 16.74 37.96
CA ASN A 214 0.81 17.94 37.31
C ASN A 214 -0.25 18.71 36.49
N GLY A 215 -1.49 18.24 36.46
CA GLY A 215 -2.58 18.84 35.68
C GLY A 215 -2.37 18.76 34.16
N TRP A 216 -1.68 17.72 33.67
CA TRP A 216 -1.42 17.59 32.24
C TRP A 216 -2.61 17.02 31.46
N THR A 217 -2.83 17.53 30.26
CA THR A 217 -3.79 16.96 29.30
C THR A 217 -3.12 15.85 28.51
N VAL A 218 -3.67 14.64 28.62
CA VAL A 218 -3.15 13.43 27.98
C VAL A 218 -4.26 12.79 27.14
N PRO A 219 -4.01 12.50 25.85
CA PRO A 219 -4.99 11.85 25.00
C PRO A 219 -5.07 10.35 25.30
N CYS A 220 -6.07 9.66 24.76
CA CYS A 220 -6.23 8.22 24.98
C CYS A 220 -5.02 7.41 24.47
N ILE A 221 -4.81 6.21 25.04
CA ILE A 221 -3.65 5.36 24.74
C ILE A 221 -3.48 5.06 23.23
N VAL A 222 -4.57 4.94 22.49
CA VAL A 222 -4.53 4.69 21.04
C VAL A 222 -3.94 5.90 20.30
N THR A 223 -4.36 7.11 20.67
CA THR A 223 -3.81 8.36 20.12
C THR A 223 -2.34 8.51 20.45
N VAL A 224 -1.91 8.19 21.68
CA VAL A 224 -0.49 8.23 22.07
C VAL A 224 0.35 7.25 21.22
N LYS A 225 -0.16 6.06 20.90
CA LYS A 225 0.55 5.11 20.01
C LYS A 225 0.74 5.69 18.60
N THR A 226 -0.31 6.26 18.02
CA THR A 226 -0.22 6.92 16.71
C THR A 226 0.74 8.12 16.75
N TRP A 227 0.75 8.85 17.86
CA TRP A 227 1.67 9.97 18.10
C TRP A 227 3.13 9.56 18.03
N ILE A 228 3.47 8.42 18.64
CA ILE A 228 4.84 7.87 18.64
C ILE A 228 5.29 7.57 17.22
N ASN A 229 4.48 6.86 16.44
CA ASN A 229 4.82 6.50 15.05
C ASN A 229 5.03 7.73 14.17
N LYS A 230 4.36 8.86 14.49
CA LYS A 230 4.48 10.10 13.74
C LYS A 230 5.66 10.97 14.19
N HIS A 231 5.97 11.02 15.48
CA HIS A 231 6.95 11.96 16.04
C HIS A 231 8.30 11.32 16.41
N ILE A 232 8.38 9.99 16.46
CA ILE A 232 9.62 9.28 16.77
C ILE A 232 9.94 8.34 15.61
N PRO A 233 11.03 8.59 14.87
CA PRO A 233 11.47 7.70 13.80
C PRO A 233 11.72 6.27 14.34
N HIS A 234 11.41 5.27 13.52
CA HIS A 234 11.59 3.86 13.88
C HIS A 234 13.03 3.55 14.28
N GLU A 235 13.99 4.20 13.62
CA GLU A 235 15.43 4.09 13.85
C GLU A 235 15.80 4.50 15.28
N ALA A 236 15.22 5.61 15.77
CA ALA A 236 15.47 6.10 17.12
C ALA A 236 14.90 5.13 18.17
N ILE A 237 13.72 4.56 17.91
CA ILE A 237 13.12 3.53 18.78
C ILE A 237 14.03 2.30 18.84
N THR A 238 14.46 1.80 17.68
CA THR A 238 15.33 0.61 17.57
C THR A 238 16.68 0.84 18.25
N LEU A 239 17.28 2.02 18.10
CA LEU A 239 18.55 2.36 18.75
C LEU A 239 18.41 2.48 20.27
N CYS A 240 17.44 3.26 20.77
CA CYS A 240 17.30 3.49 22.21
C CYS A 240 16.86 2.23 22.96
N ARG A 241 15.93 1.45 22.39
CA ARG A 241 15.39 0.25 23.02
C ARG A 241 16.22 -0.99 22.73
N GLY A 242 16.79 -1.12 21.54
CA GLY A 242 17.54 -2.31 21.11
C GLY A 242 19.06 -2.19 21.21
N GLY A 243 19.59 -0.98 21.38
CA GLY A 243 21.02 -0.70 21.40
C GLY A 243 21.64 -0.71 19.99
N ARG A 244 22.96 -0.45 19.94
CA ARG A 244 23.71 -0.32 18.67
C ARG A 244 23.71 -1.59 17.84
N PHE A 245 23.75 -2.76 18.50
CA PHE A 245 23.75 -4.05 17.81
C PHE A 245 22.42 -4.32 17.08
N ALA A 246 21.29 -4.19 17.78
CA ALA A 246 19.97 -4.37 17.17
C ALA A 246 19.72 -3.33 16.07
N ALA A 247 20.13 -2.07 16.29
CA ALA A 247 20.07 -1.05 15.25
C ALA A 247 20.87 -1.45 14.00
N LYS A 248 22.11 -1.95 14.17
CA LYS A 248 22.91 -2.44 13.05
C LYS A 248 22.23 -3.60 12.31
N GLN A 249 21.67 -4.55 13.03
CA GLN A 249 21.05 -5.74 12.45
C GLN A 249 19.71 -5.44 11.74
N THR A 250 18.90 -4.54 12.31
CA THR A 250 17.56 -4.23 11.79
C THR A 250 17.56 -3.13 10.74
N LEU A 251 18.39 -2.10 10.93
CA LEU A 251 18.37 -0.90 10.07
C LEU A 251 19.34 -1.01 8.88
N ILE A 252 20.40 -1.82 8.98
CA ILE A 252 21.33 -2.02 7.87
C ILE A 252 20.89 -3.26 7.10
N PRO A 253 20.56 -3.14 5.80
CA PRO A 253 20.26 -4.29 4.96
C PRO A 253 21.41 -5.29 4.99
N ALA A 254 21.08 -6.57 5.07
CA ALA A 254 22.08 -7.63 4.99
C ALA A 254 22.84 -7.51 3.66
N GLN A 255 24.17 -7.41 3.75
CA GLN A 255 25.02 -7.36 2.56
C GLN A 255 24.89 -8.67 1.79
N ARG A 256 24.36 -8.61 0.57
CA ARG A 256 24.29 -9.77 -0.32
C ARG A 256 25.56 -9.81 -1.16
N ARG A 257 26.25 -10.95 -1.13
CA ARG A 257 27.41 -11.22 -2.00
C ARG A 257 26.94 -12.09 -3.15
N THR A 258 27.38 -11.79 -4.37
CA THR A 258 27.12 -12.65 -5.54
C THR A 258 28.15 -13.77 -5.61
N ARG A 259 27.75 -14.91 -6.19
CA ARG A 259 28.63 -16.04 -6.53
C ARG A 259 28.99 -16.05 -8.01
N GLU A 260 28.48 -15.09 -8.78
CA GLU A 260 28.72 -15.00 -10.21
C GLU A 260 30.20 -14.80 -10.51
N GLY A 261 30.71 -15.56 -11.49
CA GLY A 261 32.12 -15.57 -11.84
C GLY A 261 33.02 -16.36 -10.88
N LEU A 262 32.46 -16.97 -9.82
CA LEU A 262 33.22 -17.91 -8.99
C LEU A 262 33.33 -19.29 -9.66
N HIS A 263 34.41 -20.00 -9.39
CA HIS A 263 34.53 -21.43 -9.67
C HIS A 263 34.69 -22.25 -8.38
N ALA A 264 34.54 -23.58 -8.51
CA ALA A 264 34.74 -24.50 -7.39
C ALA A 264 36.14 -24.32 -6.79
N MET A 265 36.22 -24.39 -5.47
CA MET A 265 37.45 -24.22 -4.68
C MET A 265 38.10 -22.83 -4.78
N GLN A 266 37.46 -21.84 -5.40
CA GLN A 266 38.00 -20.48 -5.39
C GLN A 266 37.89 -19.82 -4.01
N ILE A 267 36.74 -19.98 -3.36
CA ILE A 267 36.48 -19.43 -2.03
C ILE A 267 35.84 -20.51 -1.18
N VAL A 268 36.45 -20.80 -0.03
CA VAL A 268 35.90 -21.74 0.94
C VAL A 268 35.55 -21.01 2.23
N SER A 269 34.37 -21.29 2.76
CA SER A 269 33.92 -20.82 4.07
C SER A 269 34.07 -21.92 5.11
N GLY A 270 34.66 -21.61 6.26
CA GLY A 270 34.74 -22.54 7.40
C GLY A 270 33.77 -22.13 8.51
N ASP A 271 33.05 -23.10 9.08
CA ASP A 271 32.17 -22.87 10.23
C ASP A 271 32.11 -24.10 11.16
N GLY A 272 31.87 -23.82 12.44
CA GLY A 272 31.76 -24.81 13.51
C GLY A 272 30.31 -24.95 14.00
N HIS A 273 29.87 -26.19 14.25
CA HIS A 273 28.52 -26.46 14.74
C HIS A 273 28.48 -27.55 15.81
N THR A 274 28.03 -27.20 17.02
CA THR A 274 27.71 -28.19 18.05
C THR A 274 26.31 -28.76 17.84
N PHE A 275 26.24 -30.06 17.55
CA PHE A 275 24.97 -30.72 17.29
C PHE A 275 24.02 -30.65 18.50
N ARG A 276 22.71 -30.64 18.23
CA ARG A 276 21.64 -30.64 19.26
C ARG A 276 21.20 -32.05 19.68
N LEU A 277 21.95 -33.08 19.30
CA LEU A 277 21.74 -34.47 19.69
C LEU A 277 22.80 -34.91 20.72
N ARG A 278 22.47 -35.95 21.50
CA ARG A 278 23.38 -36.55 22.48
C ARG A 278 23.87 -37.90 21.97
N VAL A 279 25.18 -38.13 22.03
CA VAL A 279 25.84 -39.36 21.58
C VAL A 279 26.59 -39.99 22.74
N HIS A 280 26.57 -41.32 22.79
CA HIS A 280 27.42 -42.11 23.69
C HIS A 280 28.71 -42.49 22.97
N LEU A 281 29.85 -42.28 23.62
CA LEU A 281 31.15 -42.73 23.13
C LEU A 281 31.34 -44.23 23.42
N GLU A 282 32.12 -44.92 22.59
CA GLU A 282 32.40 -46.36 22.72
C GLU A 282 33.16 -46.70 24.01
N GLU A 283 34.00 -45.77 24.48
CA GLU A 283 34.77 -45.89 25.73
C GLU A 283 33.89 -45.80 27.00
N GLY A 284 32.59 -45.54 26.83
CA GLY A 284 31.64 -45.36 27.93
C GLY A 284 31.67 -43.95 28.53
N GLY A 285 30.70 -43.65 29.38
CA GLY A 285 30.61 -42.36 30.09
C GLY A 285 29.31 -41.59 29.84
N LYS A 286 29.33 -40.30 30.19
CA LYS A 286 28.15 -39.42 30.06
C LYS A 286 27.91 -39.07 28.58
N PRO A 287 26.65 -39.02 28.12
CA PRO A 287 26.35 -38.58 26.75
C PRO A 287 26.88 -37.17 26.49
N ILE A 288 27.55 -36.99 25.35
CA ILE A 288 28.11 -35.70 24.92
C ILE A 288 27.32 -35.11 23.76
N ARG A 289 27.57 -33.83 23.46
CA ARG A 289 27.08 -33.17 22.24
C ARG A 289 28.27 -32.89 21.34
N PRO A 290 28.51 -33.68 20.28
CA PRO A 290 29.67 -33.50 19.43
C PRO A 290 29.60 -32.18 18.65
N THR A 291 30.76 -31.69 18.25
CA THR A 291 30.93 -30.52 17.40
C THR A 291 31.55 -30.93 16.08
N VAL A 292 31.02 -30.42 14.98
CA VAL A 292 31.63 -30.56 13.64
C VAL A 292 32.27 -29.24 13.26
N TRP A 293 33.44 -29.33 12.64
CA TRP A 293 33.99 -28.27 11.82
C TRP A 293 33.91 -28.66 10.36
N ALA A 294 33.35 -27.78 9.54
CA ALA A 294 33.17 -28.05 8.12
C ALA A 294 33.64 -26.88 7.26
N PHE A 295 34.27 -27.23 6.15
CA PHE A 295 34.61 -26.35 5.05
C PHE A 295 33.59 -26.52 3.93
N GLN A 296 32.99 -25.43 3.51
CA GLN A 296 32.01 -25.36 2.43
C GLN A 296 32.58 -24.54 1.27
N ASP A 297 32.55 -25.08 0.06
CA ASP A 297 32.82 -24.33 -1.16
C ASP A 297 31.71 -23.30 -1.40
N VAL A 298 32.07 -22.02 -1.50
CA VAL A 298 31.11 -20.91 -1.62
C VAL A 298 30.38 -20.96 -2.97
N TYR A 299 31.05 -21.43 -4.02
CA TYR A 299 30.45 -21.54 -5.36
C TYR A 299 29.33 -22.59 -5.37
N SER A 300 29.65 -23.85 -5.06
CA SER A 300 28.73 -25.00 -5.17
C SER A 300 27.89 -25.28 -3.92
N SER A 301 28.21 -24.67 -2.78
CA SER A 301 27.69 -25.04 -1.44
C SER A 301 28.07 -26.46 -0.98
N MET A 302 28.96 -27.17 -1.69
CA MET A 302 29.41 -28.51 -1.30
C MET A 302 30.28 -28.44 -0.05
N ILE A 303 30.06 -29.36 0.90
CA ILE A 303 31.00 -29.59 2.00
C ILE A 303 32.20 -30.33 1.42
N VAL A 304 33.35 -29.67 1.41
CA VAL A 304 34.59 -30.16 0.78
C VAL A 304 35.55 -30.78 1.79
N GLY A 305 35.35 -30.55 3.09
CA GLY A 305 36.08 -31.22 4.14
C GLY A 305 35.44 -30.97 5.50
N TYR A 306 35.48 -31.95 6.39
CA TYR A 306 34.97 -31.80 7.74
C TYR A 306 35.72 -32.71 8.71
N SER A 307 35.57 -32.41 10.00
CA SER A 307 35.99 -33.24 11.12
C SER A 307 35.01 -33.09 12.28
N ILE A 308 34.80 -34.16 13.04
CA ILE A 308 33.86 -34.19 14.16
C ILE A 308 34.64 -34.58 15.41
N ASP A 309 34.43 -33.84 16.50
CA ASP A 309 35.08 -34.10 17.78
C ASP A 309 34.15 -33.79 18.97
N ILE A 310 34.60 -34.12 20.18
CA ILE A 310 33.90 -33.91 21.45
C ILE A 310 33.62 -32.42 21.69
N SER A 311 34.58 -31.56 21.34
CA SER A 311 34.51 -30.09 21.48
C SER A 311 35.35 -29.40 20.42
N GLU A 312 35.08 -28.12 20.17
CA GLU A 312 35.84 -27.32 19.22
C GLU A 312 37.32 -27.18 19.64
N ASN A 313 38.24 -27.58 18.76
CA ASN A 313 39.68 -27.51 18.99
C ASN A 313 40.46 -27.35 17.67
N THR A 314 41.75 -27.03 17.78
CA THR A 314 42.64 -26.77 16.63
C THR A 314 42.94 -28.03 15.81
N GLU A 315 43.00 -29.21 16.43
CA GLU A 315 43.27 -30.47 15.73
C GLU A 315 42.12 -30.83 14.78
N MET A 316 40.88 -30.68 15.24
CA MET A 316 39.67 -30.86 14.43
C MET A 316 39.69 -29.94 13.19
N LEU A 317 40.07 -28.67 13.38
CA LEU A 317 40.23 -27.71 12.28
C LEU A 317 41.33 -28.16 11.30
N GLY A 318 42.48 -28.59 11.81
CA GLY A 318 43.59 -29.11 11.00
C GLY A 318 43.22 -30.35 10.19
N ILE A 319 42.49 -31.29 10.78
CA ILE A 319 42.00 -32.51 10.11
C ILE A 319 40.98 -32.14 9.03
N ALA A 320 40.03 -31.24 9.32
CA ALA A 320 39.06 -30.78 8.32
C ALA A 320 39.74 -30.10 7.13
N LEU A 321 40.79 -29.31 7.39
CA LEU A 321 41.59 -28.64 6.37
C LEU A 321 42.38 -29.66 5.54
N TYR A 322 43.05 -30.61 6.21
CA TYR A 322 43.77 -31.69 5.55
C TYR A 322 42.84 -32.51 4.65
N ASN A 323 41.66 -32.88 5.13
CA ASN A 323 40.66 -33.63 4.37
C ASN A 323 40.25 -32.86 3.11
N MET A 324 39.99 -31.55 3.23
CA MET A 324 39.65 -30.73 2.08
C MET A 324 40.79 -30.68 1.05
N VAL A 325 41.99 -30.31 1.49
CA VAL A 325 43.14 -30.11 0.59
C VAL A 325 43.55 -31.41 -0.09
N SER A 326 43.51 -32.53 0.63
CA SER A 326 43.91 -33.84 0.11
C SER A 326 42.97 -34.35 -0.99
N HIS A 327 41.68 -34.04 -0.93
CA HIS A 327 40.69 -34.52 -1.89
C HIS A 327 40.42 -33.54 -3.04
N HIS A 328 40.53 -32.23 -2.78
CA HIS A 328 40.06 -31.19 -3.71
C HIS A 328 41.13 -30.14 -4.07
N GLY A 329 42.32 -30.20 -3.47
CA GLY A 329 43.39 -29.23 -3.67
C GLY A 329 43.28 -27.99 -2.78
N ILE A 330 44.22 -27.06 -2.95
CA ILE A 330 44.30 -25.84 -2.15
C ILE A 330 43.36 -24.79 -2.75
N PRO A 331 42.43 -24.20 -1.98
CA PRO A 331 41.58 -23.13 -2.49
C PRO A 331 42.32 -21.79 -2.57
N ASP A 332 41.82 -20.85 -3.39
CA ASP A 332 42.45 -19.53 -3.55
C ASP A 332 42.24 -18.62 -2.33
N MET A 333 41.08 -18.74 -1.65
CA MET A 333 40.72 -17.91 -0.50
C MET A 333 39.95 -18.68 0.58
N PHE A 334 40.24 -18.33 1.83
CA PHE A 334 39.50 -18.79 3.01
C PHE A 334 38.72 -17.65 3.67
N VAL A 335 37.47 -17.93 4.05
CA VAL A 335 36.64 -17.04 4.86
C VAL A 335 36.25 -17.76 6.15
N LEU A 336 36.71 -17.23 7.28
CA LEU A 336 36.41 -17.73 8.62
C LEU A 336 35.70 -16.62 9.40
N ASP A 337 34.59 -16.92 10.06
CA ASP A 337 33.87 -15.91 10.85
C ASP A 337 34.58 -15.66 12.20
N ARG A 338 34.58 -14.42 12.68
CA ARG A 338 35.49 -13.93 13.75
C ARG A 338 35.36 -14.61 15.12
N ALA A 339 34.29 -15.37 15.38
CA ALA A 339 34.20 -16.20 16.59
C ALA A 339 35.23 -17.35 16.59
N SER A 340 35.66 -17.77 15.39
CA SER A 340 36.72 -18.76 15.16
C SER A 340 38.11 -18.14 14.95
N ALA A 341 38.26 -16.82 15.13
CA ALA A 341 39.53 -16.12 14.94
C ALA A 341 40.62 -16.63 15.87
N SER A 342 40.28 -17.07 17.09
CA SER A 342 41.22 -17.71 18.02
C SER A 342 41.80 -19.02 17.48
N LEU A 343 41.00 -19.79 16.73
CA LEU A 343 41.46 -21.03 16.07
C LEU A 343 42.26 -20.73 14.79
N GLY A 344 41.90 -19.68 14.06
CA GLY A 344 42.68 -19.18 12.91
C GLY A 344 44.06 -18.64 13.29
N GLU A 345 44.17 -17.96 14.45
CA GLU A 345 45.45 -17.51 15.02
C GLU A 345 46.34 -18.70 15.40
N ALA A 346 45.76 -19.75 16.00
CA ALA A 346 46.48 -20.98 16.32
C ALA A 346 47.04 -21.69 15.07
N MET A 347 46.31 -21.68 13.95
CA MET A 347 46.73 -22.30 12.68
C MET A 347 47.79 -21.51 11.91
N THR A 348 47.89 -20.20 12.12
CA THR A 348 48.88 -19.33 11.45
C THR A 348 50.22 -19.25 12.18
N GLY A 349 50.37 -20.01 13.28
CA GLY A 349 51.63 -20.09 14.04
C GLY A 349 52.01 -18.81 14.79
N ARG A 350 51.11 -17.81 14.85
CA ARG A 350 51.28 -16.66 15.74
C ARG A 350 50.79 -17.06 17.13
N MET A 351 51.65 -17.75 17.89
CA MET A 351 51.49 -17.79 19.33
C MET A 351 51.70 -16.37 19.88
N SER A 352 50.76 -15.85 20.65
CA SER A 352 51.01 -14.75 21.58
C SER A 352 51.76 -15.25 22.80
#